data_AF-A0A3B0Z613-F1
#
_entry.id   AF-A0A3B0Z613-F1
#
_cell.length_a   1.000
_cell.length_b   1.000
_cell.length_c   1.000
_cell.angle_alpha   90.00
_cell.angle_beta   90.00
_cell.angle_gamma   90.00
#
_symmetry.space_group_name_H-M   'P 1'
#
loop_
_entity.id
_entity.type
_entity.pdbx_description
1 polymer ?
#
loop_
_entity_poly.entity_id
_entity_poly.type
_entity_poly.pdbx_seq_one_letter_code
_entity_poly.pdbx_strand_id
1 'polypeptide(L)'
;TMGLLILGMGALGMASGAVFQLVPLRFRREVGATTGMVGAAGGLGGFLLAQILGQSKVMSGDFQAGFFIFAGLAVLCLLGIRRVKSRWRTTWGAGEVTSARV
;
A
#
# COMPACT_ATOMS: atom_id res chain seq x y z
N THR A 1 1.55 14.19 21.81
CA THR A 1 1.05 14.37 20.43
C THR A 1 2.17 14.25 19.39
N MET A 2 3.30 14.95 19.54
CA MET A 2 4.40 14.91 18.56
C MET A 2 5.05 13.52 18.36
N GLY A 3 5.27 12.75 19.43
CA GLY A 3 5.83 11.40 19.31
C GLY A 3 4.94 10.43 18.49
N LEU A 4 3.60 10.56 18.64
CA LEU A 4 2.65 9.74 17.88
C LEU A 4 2.64 10.13 16.38
N LEU A 5 2.78 11.42 16.08
CA LEU A 5 2.88 11.91 14.70
C LEU A 5 4.16 11.42 14.02
N ILE A 6 5.31 11.49 14.71
CA ILE A 6 6.60 11.02 14.19
C ILE A 6 6.54 9.51 13.90
N LEU A 7 6.01 8.72 14.83
CA LEU A 7 5.81 7.28 14.63
C LEU A 7 4.87 6.99 13.45
N GLY A 8 3.77 7.72 13.34
CA GLY A 8 2.81 7.57 12.24
C GLY A 8 3.41 7.90 10.88
N MET A 9 4.11 9.02 10.75
CA MET A 9 4.79 9.43 9.52
C MET A 9 5.93 8.47 9.15
N GLY A 10 6.72 8.03 10.13
CA GLY A 10 7.79 7.05 9.93
C GLY A 10 7.26 5.69 9.45
N ALA A 11 6.17 5.21 10.05
CA ALA A 11 5.51 3.97 9.63
C ALA A 11 4.95 4.08 8.20
N LEU A 12 4.35 5.23 7.84
CA LEU A 12 3.88 5.48 6.47
C LEU A 12 5.03 5.46 5.45
N GLY A 13 6.15 6.13 5.77
CA GLY A 13 7.34 6.15 4.92
C GLY A 13 7.92 4.75 4.72
N MET A 14 8.04 3.98 5.80
CA MET A 14 8.48 2.58 5.72
C MET A 14 7.52 1.71 4.91
N ALA A 15 6.21 1.89 5.04
CA ALA A 15 5.23 1.14 4.27
C ALA A 15 5.38 1.38 2.75
N SER A 16 5.58 2.64 2.34
CA SER A 16 5.86 2.98 0.93
C SER A 16 7.16 2.32 0.44
N GLY A 17 8.24 2.42 1.23
CA GLY A 17 9.52 1.78 0.91
C GLY A 17 9.43 0.26 0.80
N ALA A 18 8.67 -0.39 1.68
CA ALA A 18 8.47 -1.84 1.66
C ALA A 18 7.78 -2.31 0.36
N VAL A 19 6.78 -1.56 -0.14
CA VAL A 19 6.10 -1.89 -1.40
C VAL A 19 7.06 -1.77 -2.58
N PHE A 20 7.83 -0.68 -2.67
CA PHE A 20 8.80 -0.49 -3.75
C PHE A 20 9.97 -1.47 -3.73
N GLN A 21 10.29 -2.06 -2.57
CA GLN A 21 11.27 -3.15 -2.48
C GLN A 21 10.68 -4.54 -2.79
N LEU A 22 9.40 -4.78 -2.50
CA LEU A 22 8.71 -6.04 -2.80
C LEU A 22 8.54 -6.28 -4.31
N VAL A 23 8.24 -5.22 -5.08
CA VAL A 23 8.02 -5.30 -6.53
C VAL A 23 9.22 -5.86 -7.31
N PRO A 24 10.46 -5.33 -7.17
CA PRO A 24 11.61 -5.84 -7.91
C PRO A 24 11.99 -7.27 -7.52
N LEU A 25 11.73 -7.69 -6.28
CA LEU A 25 11.96 -9.06 -5.84
C LEU A 25 11.04 -10.07 -6.54
N ARG A 26 9.81 -9.67 -6.89
CA ARG A 26 8.80 -10.55 -7.49
C ARG A 26 8.80 -10.54 -9.02
N PHE A 27 9.01 -9.39 -9.66
CA PHE A 27 8.85 -9.22 -11.11
C PHE A 27 10.14 -8.74 -11.79
N ARG A 28 11.25 -9.46 -11.60
CA ARG A 28 12.59 -9.07 -12.12
C ARG A 28 12.63 -8.81 -13.63
N ARG A 29 11.77 -9.48 -14.41
CA ARG A 29 11.75 -9.35 -15.88
C ARG A 29 11.03 -8.08 -16.36
N GLU A 30 10.16 -7.50 -15.54
CA GLU A 30 9.23 -6.40 -15.89
C GLU A 30 9.13 -5.36 -14.76
N VAL A 31 10.25 -5.11 -14.07
CA VAL A 31 10.28 -4.22 -12.88
C VAL A 31 9.75 -2.84 -13.23
N GLY A 32 10.19 -2.24 -14.36
CA GLY A 32 9.82 -0.88 -14.75
C GLY A 32 8.32 -0.71 -15.03
N ALA A 33 7.68 -1.67 -15.72
CA ALA A 33 6.24 -1.60 -15.97
C ALA A 33 5.44 -1.78 -14.68
N THR A 34 5.86 -2.71 -13.82
CA THR A 34 5.17 -2.99 -12.55
C THR A 34 5.31 -1.83 -11.56
N THR A 35 6.50 -1.26 -11.39
CA THR A 35 6.71 -0.09 -10.53
C THR A 35 6.02 1.16 -11.07
N GLY A 36 5.97 1.34 -12.40
CA GLY A 36 5.24 2.42 -13.05
C GLY A 36 3.73 2.36 -12.77
N MET A 37 3.11 1.19 -12.92
CA MET A 37 1.69 0.99 -12.59
C MET A 37 1.40 1.20 -11.09
N VAL A 38 2.27 0.68 -10.21
CA VAL A 38 2.14 0.88 -8.76
C VAL A 38 2.29 2.36 -8.39
N GLY A 39 3.22 3.07 -9.03
CA GLY A 39 3.41 4.51 -8.86
C GLY A 39 2.18 5.32 -9.30
N ALA A 40 1.60 5.00 -10.46
CA ALA A 40 0.39 5.65 -10.95
C ALA A 40 -0.82 5.41 -10.01
N ALA A 41 -1.00 4.17 -9.54
CA ALA A 41 -2.03 3.83 -8.56
C ALA A 41 -1.81 4.56 -7.21
N GLY A 42 -0.56 4.68 -6.76
CA GLY A 42 -0.19 5.43 -5.57
C GLY A 42 -0.47 6.94 -5.70
N GLY A 43 -0.19 7.52 -6.86
CA GLY A 43 -0.49 8.92 -7.16
C GLY A 43 -1.99 9.23 -7.15
N LEU A 44 -2.80 8.37 -7.78
CA LEU A 44 -4.26 8.47 -7.76
C LEU A 44 -4.82 8.33 -6.33
N GLY A 45 -4.31 7.37 -5.55
CA GLY A 45 -4.70 7.18 -4.15
C GLY A 45 -4.36 8.40 -3.28
N GLY A 46 -3.17 8.98 -3.46
CA GLY A 46 -2.74 10.19 -2.76
C GLY A 46 -3.58 11.42 -3.12
N PHE A 47 -3.94 11.59 -4.39
CA PHE A 47 -4.83 12.65 -4.84
C PHE A 47 -6.23 12.54 -4.23
N LEU A 48 -6.80 11.32 -4.24
CA LEU A 48 -8.11 11.07 -3.64
C LEU A 48 -8.10 11.33 -2.13
N LEU A 49 -7.02 10.95 -1.45
CA LEU A 49 -6.84 11.21 -0.03
C LEU A 49 -6.74 12.71 0.27
N ALA A 50 -5.98 13.47 -0.52
CA ALA A 50 -5.87 14.91 -0.37
C ALA A 50 -7.22 15.62 -0.58
N GLN A 51 -8.01 15.17 -1.56
CA GLN A 51 -9.37 15.65 -1.78
C GLN A 51 -10.29 15.39 -0.58
N ILE A 52 -10.27 14.18 -0.01
CA ILE A 52 -11.09 13.82 1.15
C ILE A 52 -10.67 14.62 2.39
N LEU A 53 -9.37 14.76 2.65
CA LEU A 53 -8.85 15.57 3.76
C LEU A 53 -9.18 17.06 3.59
N GLY A 54 -9.08 17.57 2.35
CA GLY A 54 -9.43 18.94 2.00
C GLY A 54 -10.91 19.24 2.23
N GLN A 55 -11.81 18.38 1.75
CA GLN A 55 -13.25 18.51 1.98
C GLN A 55 -13.61 18.36 3.47
N SER A 56 -12.97 17.42 4.17
CA SER A 56 -13.18 17.22 5.62
C SER A 56 -12.79 18.45 6.44
N LYS A 57 -11.70 19.14 6.07
CA LYS A 57 -11.26 20.38 6.73
C LYS A 57 -12.28 21.51 6.55
N VAL A 58 -12.88 21.62 5.37
CA VAL A 58 -13.86 22.68 5.06
C VAL A 58 -15.19 22.45 5.76
N MET A 59 -15.65 21.20 5.87
CA MET A 59 -16.96 20.88 6.45
C MET A 59 -16.97 20.75 7.98
N SER A 60 -15.91 20.17 8.57
CA SER A 60 -15.86 19.85 10.01
C SER A 60 -14.93 20.75 10.83
N GLY A 61 -14.13 21.63 10.20
CA GLY A 61 -13.14 22.46 10.89
C GLY A 61 -11.91 21.72 11.41
N ASP A 62 -12.01 20.40 11.63
CA ASP A 62 -10.95 19.52 12.13
C ASP A 62 -10.48 18.47 11.11
N PHE A 63 -9.18 18.18 11.11
CA PHE A 63 -8.56 17.13 10.29
C PHE A 63 -8.79 15.71 10.83
N GLN A 64 -9.34 15.59 12.04
CA GLN A 64 -9.47 14.31 12.75
C GLN A 64 -10.38 13.32 12.00
N ALA A 65 -11.48 13.80 11.40
CA ALA A 65 -12.39 12.96 10.61
C ALA A 65 -11.71 12.38 9.35
N GLY A 66 -10.90 13.17 8.65
CA GLY A 66 -10.14 12.69 7.50
C GLY A 66 -9.04 11.68 7.86
N PHE A 67 -8.38 11.86 9.02
CA PHE A 67 -7.44 10.86 9.55
C PHE A 67 -8.12 9.53 9.90
N PHE A 68 -9.35 9.54 10.43
CA PHE A 68 -10.11 8.32 10.70
C PHE A 68 -10.46 7.54 9.42
N ILE A 69 -10.87 8.24 8.36
CA ILE A 69 -11.12 7.61 7.05
C ILE A 69 -9.83 6.99 6.50
N PHE A 70 -8.71 7.71 6.61
CA PHE A 70 -7.41 7.20 6.18
C PHE A 70 -6.95 5.98 6.99
N ALA A 71 -7.16 5.99 8.31
CA ALA A 71 -6.88 4.84 9.16
C ALA A 71 -7.74 3.62 8.75
N GLY A 72 -9.02 3.82 8.43
CA GLY A 72 -9.89 2.77 7.90
C GLY A 72 -9.37 2.19 6.58
N LEU A 73 -8.91 3.05 5.66
CA LEU A 73 -8.29 2.62 4.40
C LEU A 73 -7.01 1.80 4.62
N ALA A 74 -6.18 2.21 5.58
CA ALA A 74 -4.96 1.48 5.95
C ALA A 74 -5.29 0.07 6.48
N VAL A 75 -6.35 -0.07 7.29
CA VAL A 75 -6.83 -1.38 7.77
C VAL A 75 -7.34 -2.24 6.62
N LEU A 76 -8.10 -1.67 5.68
CA LEU A 76 -8.56 -2.39 4.48
C LEU A 76 -7.37 -2.90 3.64
N CYS A 77 -6.34 -2.06 3.47
CA CYS A 77 -5.12 -2.45 2.74
C CYS A 77 -4.38 -3.59 3.46
N LEU A 78 -4.28 -3.53 4.80
CA LEU A 78 -3.69 -4.59 5.62
C LEU A 78 -4.45 -5.92 5.51
N LEU A 79 -5.79 -5.87 5.50
CA LEU A 79 -6.64 -7.05 5.30
C LEU A 79 -6.45 -7.63 3.89
N GLY A 80 -6.38 -6.77 2.88
CA GLY A 80 -6.10 -7.16 1.49
C GLY A 80 -4.76 -7.90 1.37
N ILE A 81 -3.69 -7.33 1.92
CA ILE A 81 -2.36 -7.96 1.93
C ILE A 81 -2.38 -9.28 2.72
N ARG A 82 -3.06 -9.37 3.86
CA ARG A 82 -3.17 -10.62 4.62
C ARG A 82 -3.90 -11.72 3.84
N ARG A 83 -4.99 -11.38 3.14
CA ARG A 83 -5.75 -12.30 2.27
C ARG A 83 -4.89 -12.78 1.10
N VAL A 84 -4.18 -11.87 0.44
CA VAL A 84 -3.28 -12.19 -0.68
C VAL A 84 -2.10 -13.03 -0.20
N LYS A 85 -1.48 -12.69 0.94
CA LYS A 85 -0.38 -13.46 1.54
C LYS A 85 -0.82 -14.89 1.91
N SER A 86 -2.05 -15.07 2.38
CA SER A 86 -2.62 -16.41 2.63
C SER A 86 -2.74 -17.23 1.34
N ARG A 87 -3.22 -16.62 0.24
CA ARG A 87 -3.30 -17.29 -1.07
C ARG A 87 -1.94 -17.50 -1.72
N TRP A 88 -0.99 -16.61 -1.50
CA TRP A 88 0.35 -16.71 -2.06
C TRP A 88 1.12 -17.84 -1.37
N ARG A 89 1.01 -18.00 -0.04
CA ARG A 89 1.60 -19.13 0.69
C ARG A 89 1.15 -20.50 0.18
N THR A 90 -0.07 -20.63 -0.34
CA THR A 90 -0.56 -21.89 -0.92
C THR A 90 -0.05 -22.19 -2.33
N THR A 91 0.44 -21.18 -3.08
CA THR A 91 0.93 -21.36 -4.46
C THR A 91 2.46 -21.35 -4.59
N TRP A 92 3.22 -21.19 -3.50
CA TRP A 92 4.68 -21.38 -3.55
C TRP A 92 5.07 -22.81 -3.97
N GLY A 93 4.30 -23.84 -3.56
CA GLY A 93 4.56 -25.23 -3.95
C GLY A 93 4.11 -25.62 -5.37
N ALA A 94 3.40 -24.75 -6.10
CA ALA A 94 2.92 -25.04 -7.46
C ALA A 94 3.82 -24.44 -8.55
N GLY A 95 4.59 -23.38 -8.23
CA GLY A 95 5.50 -22.74 -9.19
C GLY A 95 6.81 -23.51 -9.41
N GLU A 96 7.24 -24.33 -8.45
CA GLU A 96 8.45 -25.14 -8.59
C GLU A 96 8.23 -26.39 -9.47
N VAL A 97 6.98 -26.86 -9.64
CA VAL A 97 6.69 -28.08 -10.40
C VAL A 97 6.56 -27.84 -11.92
N THR A 98 6.35 -26.59 -12.38
CA THR A 98 6.21 -26.28 -13.82
C THR A 98 7.48 -25.68 -14.45
N SER A 99 8.48 -25.26 -13.67
CA SER A 99 9.77 -24.79 -14.19
C SER A 99 10.86 -25.87 -14.21
N ALA A 100 10.48 -27.15 -14.30
CA ALA A 100 11.38 -28.30 -14.45
C ALA A 100 11.21 -29.04 -15.79
N ARG A 101 10.44 -28.49 -16.74
CA ARG A 101 10.40 -28.96 -18.13
C ARG A 101 9.98 -27.83 -19.06
N VAL A 102 10.94 -27.19 -19.72
CA VAL A 102 11.16 -27.09 -21.18
C VAL A 102 12.44 -26.29 -21.38
#